data_AF-A0A4Y4XNB0-F1
#
_entry.id   AF-A0A4Y4XNB0-F1
#
_cell.length_a   1.000
_cell.length_b   1.000
_cell.length_c   1.000
_cell.angle_alpha   90.00
_cell.angle_beta   90.00
_cell.angle_gamma   90.00
#
_symmetry.space_group_name_H-M   'P 1'
#
loop_
_entity.id
_entity.type
_entity.pdbx_description
1 polymer ?
#
loop_
_entity_poly.entity_id
_entity_poly.type
_entity_poly.pdbx_seq_one_letter_code
_entity_poly.pdbx_strand_id
1 'polypeptide(L)' 'DIVKLCEDLSRLGLEVESCIPCVAPKNVVVGKVLEKAPHKNAEKLSVCQVDVGKEVLQIVCGAKNVAPNQFVPV' A
#
# COMPACT_ATOMS: atom_id res chain seq x y z
N ASP A 1 1.00 -13.44 -23.01
CA ASP A 1 0.30 -14.46 -22.22
C ASP A 1 1.25 -14.92 -21.13
N ILE A 2 0.90 -14.64 -19.86
CA ILE A 2 1.77 -14.94 -18.72
C ILE A 2 1.94 -16.46 -18.55
N VAL A 3 0.88 -17.23 -18.82
CA VAL A 3 0.91 -18.70 -18.71
C VAL A 3 1.93 -19.27 -19.69
N LYS A 4 1.88 -18.80 -20.94
CA LYS A 4 2.84 -19.20 -21.98
C LYS A 4 4.29 -18.86 -21.59
N LEU A 5 4.52 -17.66 -21.04
CA LEU A 5 5.86 -17.26 -20.59
C LEU A 5 6.39 -18.19 -19.49
N CYS A 6 5.56 -18.56 -18.53
CA CYS A 6 5.95 -19.50 -17.48
C CYS A 6 6.31 -20.89 -18.04
N GLU A 7 5.55 -21.39 -19.01
CA GLU A 7 5.86 -22.65 -19.69
C GLU A 7 7.19 -22.58 -20.45
N ASP A 8 7.44 -21.50 -21.19
CA ASP A 8 8.64 -21.34 -21.99
C ASP A 8 9.90 -21.22 -21.09
N LEU A 9 9.80 -20.54 -19.95
CA LEU A 9 10.88 -20.51 -18.94
C LEU A 9 11.20 -21.92 -18.42
N SER A 10 10.18 -22.69 -18.04
CA SER A 10 10.36 -24.08 -17.59
C SER A 10 10.98 -24.96 -18.68
N ARG A 11 10.60 -24.78 -19.95
CA ARG A 11 11.22 -25.49 -21.10
C ARG A 11 12.70 -25.15 -21.30
N LEU A 12 13.11 -23.92 -20.95
CA LEU A 12 14.51 -23.49 -20.99
C LEU A 12 15.32 -23.98 -19.79
N GLY A 13 14.72 -24.76 -18.87
CA GLY A 13 15.36 -25.23 -17.64
C GLY A 13 15.35 -24.19 -16.51
N LEU A 14 14.60 -23.09 -16.65
CA LEU A 14 14.38 -22.10 -15.61
C LEU A 14 13.06 -22.40 -14.91
N GLU A 15 13.11 -23.20 -13.86
CA GLU A 15 11.92 -23.63 -13.13
C GLU A 15 11.13 -22.44 -12.57
N VAL A 16 9.82 -22.42 -12.87
CA VAL A 16 8.88 -21.41 -12.36
C VAL A 16 8.06 -22.04 -11.24
N GLU A 17 8.39 -21.72 -9.99
CA GLU A 17 7.70 -22.26 -8.80
C GLU A 17 6.25 -21.75 -8.69
N SER A 18 6.02 -20.45 -8.94
CA SER A 18 4.68 -19.88 -8.91
C SER A 18 4.56 -18.62 -9.76
N CYS A 19 3.34 -18.34 -10.19
CA CYS A 19 2.97 -17.08 -10.82
C CYS A 19 1.71 -16.55 -10.14
N ILE A 20 1.85 -15.40 -9.47
CA ILE A 20 0.77 -14.82 -8.66
C ILE A 20 0.42 -13.45 -9.25
N PRO A 21 -0.84 -13.22 -9.64
CA PRO A 21 -1.24 -11.93 -10.16
C PRO A 21 -1.18 -10.86 -9.07
N CYS A 22 -0.54 -9.72 -9.38
CA CYS A 22 -0.53 -8.55 -8.51
C CYS A 22 -1.63 -7.59 -8.95
N VAL A 23 -2.71 -7.49 -8.17
CA VAL A 23 -3.87 -6.65 -8.48
C VAL A 23 -4.13 -5.69 -7.33
N ALA A 24 -4.16 -4.38 -7.63
CA ALA A 24 -4.55 -3.37 -6.66
C ALA A 24 -6.07 -3.40 -6.39
N PRO A 25 -6.53 -3.19 -5.15
CA PRO A 25 -7.96 -3.10 -4.86
C PRO A 25 -8.62 -1.89 -5.56
N LYS A 26 -9.88 -2.04 -5.98
CA LYS A 26 -10.57 -1.07 -6.87
C LYS A 26 -10.72 0.36 -6.32
N ASN A 27 -10.70 0.54 -5.00
CA ASN A 27 -10.97 1.83 -4.35
C ASN A 27 -9.76 2.39 -3.59
N VAL A 28 -8.57 1.80 -3.79
CA VAL A 28 -7.35 2.32 -3.16
C VAL A 28 -6.81 3.46 -4.01
N VAL A 29 -6.54 4.59 -3.36
CA VAL A 29 -5.97 5.78 -3.99
C VAL A 29 -4.63 6.15 -3.35
N VAL A 30 -3.83 6.95 -4.05
CA VAL A 30 -2.60 7.50 -3.48
C VAL A 30 -2.96 8.75 -2.69
N GLY A 31 -2.68 8.74 -1.39
CA GLY A 31 -2.82 9.90 -0.51
C GLY A 31 -1.48 10.40 0.00
N LYS A 32 -1.39 11.69 0.34
CA LYS A 32 -0.21 12.31 0.95
C LYS A 32 -0.47 12.60 2.43
N VAL A 33 0.36 12.06 3.32
CA VAL A 33 0.30 12.34 4.76
C VAL A 33 0.77 13.78 4.98
N LEU A 34 -0.13 14.64 5.46
CA LEU A 34 0.16 16.03 5.79
C LEU A 34 0.69 16.15 7.23
N GLU A 35 0.02 15.50 8.16
CA GLU A 35 0.31 15.58 9.59
C GLU A 35 0.10 14.23 10.28
N LYS A 36 0.85 14.00 11.36
CA LYS A 36 0.71 12.85 12.25
C LYS A 36 0.75 13.33 13.71
N ALA A 37 -0.30 13.04 14.47
CA ALA A 37 -0.39 13.32 15.89
C ALA A 37 -0.64 12.03 16.70
N PRO A 38 -0.17 11.91 17.96
CA PRO A 38 -0.46 10.76 18.80
C PRO A 38 -1.95 10.70 19.17
N HIS A 39 -2.52 9.49 19.23
CA HIS A 39 -3.90 9.31 19.66
C HIS A 39 -4.03 9.47 21.18
N LYS A 40 -4.92 10.37 21.65
CA LYS A 40 -5.08 10.71 23.08
C LYS A 40 -5.36 9.51 23.99
N ASN A 41 -6.07 8.50 23.47
CA ASN A 41 -6.51 7.33 24.24
C ASN A 41 -5.76 6.03 23.85
N ALA A 42 -4.72 6.10 23.02
CA ALA A 42 -4.02 4.89 22.56
C ALA A 42 -2.56 5.18 22.17
N GLU A 43 -1.62 4.65 22.96
CA GLU A 43 -0.17 4.89 22.76
C GLU A 43 0.37 4.34 21.44
N LYS A 44 -0.26 3.28 20.89
CA LYS A 44 0.19 2.64 19.64
C LYS A 44 -0.46 3.21 18.38
N LEU A 45 -1.37 4.17 18.52
CA LEU A 45 -2.13 4.73 17.40
C LEU A 45 -1.74 6.19 17.17
N SER A 46 -1.78 6.60 15.91
CA SER A 46 -1.60 7.98 15.48
C SER A 46 -2.83 8.42 14.69
N VAL A 47 -3.22 9.66 14.86
CA VAL A 47 -4.21 10.34 14.03
C VAL A 47 -3.45 11.07 12.93
N CYS A 48 -3.69 10.67 11.68
CA CYS A 48 -3.04 11.24 10.51
C CYS A 48 -4.04 12.09 9.72
N GLN A 49 -3.61 13.25 9.23
CA GLN A 49 -4.33 14.01 8.21
C GLN A 49 -3.74 13.65 6.86
N VAL A 50 -4.56 13.12 5.96
CA VAL A 50 -4.10 12.58 4.66
C VAL A 50 -4.90 13.22 3.53
N ASP A 51 -4.20 13.88 2.62
CA ASP A 51 -4.77 14.45 1.40
C ASP A 51 -4.91 13.35 0.34
N VAL A 52 -6.14 13.03 -0.06
CA VAL A 52 -6.44 12.04 -1.11
C VAL A 52 -6.73 12.70 -2.47
N GLY A 53 -6.34 13.96 -2.64
CA GLY A 53 -6.46 14.76 -3.85
C GLY A 53 -7.80 15.48 -4.02
N LYS A 54 -8.89 14.94 -3.46
CA LYS A 54 -10.22 15.59 -3.45
C LYS A 54 -10.52 16.28 -2.13
N GLU A 55 -10.08 15.68 -1.03
CA GLU A 55 -10.34 16.11 0.33
C GLU A 55 -9.21 15.64 1.25
N VAL A 56 -9.14 16.24 2.44
CA VAL A 56 -8.25 15.80 3.51
C VAL A 56 -9.05 14.96 4.49
N LEU A 57 -8.63 13.71 4.65
CA LEU A 57 -9.28 12.75 5.55
C LEU A 57 -8.47 12.58 6.83
N GLN A 58 -9.18 12.45 7.95
CA GLN A 58 -8.60 12.04 9.21
C GLN A 58 -8.60 10.51 9.33
N ILE A 59 -7.42 9.90 9.44
CA ILE A 59 -7.25 8.44 9.46
C ILE A 59 -6.46 8.03 10.70
N VAL A 60 -7.00 7.10 11.48
CA VAL A 60 -6.28 6.50 12.61
C VAL A 60 -5.41 5.36 12.08
N CYS A 61 -4.10 5.47 12.25
CA CYS A 61 -3.11 4.50 11.77
C CYS A 61 -2.26 3.97 12.93
N GLY A 62 -1.99 2.66 12.95
CA GLY A 62 -1.11 2.01 13.92
C GLY A 62 0.30 1.71 13.39
N ALA A 63 0.57 2.00 12.11
CA ALA A 63 1.85 1.69 11.50
C ALA A 63 2.94 2.62 12.03
N LYS A 64 4.05 2.05 12.54
CA LYS A 64 5.14 2.84 13.15
C LYS A 64 5.89 3.70 12.13
N ASN A 65 5.91 3.27 10.87
CA ASN A 65 6.63 3.91 9.77
C ASN A 65 5.86 5.04 9.06
N VAL A 66 4.61 5.35 9.47
CA VAL A 66 3.87 6.49 8.92
C VAL A 66 4.51 7.80 9.39
N ALA A 67 4.77 8.71 8.47
CA ALA A 67 5.38 10.01 8.73
C ALA A 67 4.82 11.10 7.79
N PRO A 68 4.86 12.38 8.17
CA PRO A 68 4.51 13.48 7.28
C PRO A 68 5.30 13.48 5.97
N ASN A 69 4.71 14.00 4.90
CA ASN A 69 5.24 14.04 3.54
C ASN A 69 5.44 12.68 2.85
N GLN A 70 4.86 11.61 3.37
CA GLN A 70 4.82 10.30 2.69
C GLN A 70 3.61 10.19 1.77
N PHE A 71 3.80 9.55 0.62
CA PHE A 71 2.71 9.04 -0.21
C PHE A 71 2.39 7.62 0.21
N VAL A 72 1.13 7.35 0.51
CA VAL A 72 0.64 6.08 1.03
C VAL A 72 -0.61 5.62 0.27
N PRO A 73 -0.84 4.31 0.11
CA PRO A 73 -2.11 3.80 -0.35
C PRO A 73 -3.15 3.99 0.76
N VAL A 74 -4.29 4.60 0.40
CA VAL A 74 -5.43 4.87 1.28
C VAL A 74 -6.66 4.18 0.74
#